data_AF-A0A1V2M3S4-F1
#
_entry.id   AF-A0A1V2M3S4-F1
#
_cell.length_a   1.000
_cell.length_b   1.000
_cell.length_c   1.000
_cell.angle_alpha   90.00
_cell.angle_beta   90.00
_cell.angle_gamma   90.00
#
_symmetry.space_group_name_H-M   'P 1'
#
loop_
_entity.id
_entity.type
_entity.pdbx_description
1 polymer ?
#
loop_
_entity_poly.entity_id
_entity_poly.type
_entity_poly.pdbx_seq_one_letter_code
_entity_poly.pdbx_strand_id
1 'polypeptide(L)'
;MGNKNRMGSWIQTRAKLLSGSHSLFSKLFILYISIVVAILIMMFTAFYNIFESYFIQYTQEILISKDKIVAFIRTPLPQILEILKSIRTVGIMLLIVSFFPISIIIYIISKQITNPLEEMNYVAKKIANGEFDKRIEINSQDEIGQLASSFNYMASELDKIEESRKAFIANVSHDLRSPLTSIQGFIIAILDGTIPPEKQERYLNIVLSESQRMIKMTNDILELNKLEGATRCDMKSIA
;
A
#
# COMPACT_ATOMS: atom_id res chain seq x y z
N MET A 1 17.62 48.23 1.78
CA MET A 1 16.28 47.74 2.16
C MET A 1 16.08 46.38 1.49
N GLY A 2 15.93 45.25 2.17
CA GLY A 2 14.77 44.87 2.99
C GLY A 2 14.55 43.35 2.86
N ASN A 3 15.46 42.55 3.42
CA ASN A 3 15.33 41.09 3.52
C ASN A 3 14.38 40.72 4.68
N LYS A 4 13.07 40.92 4.48
CA LYS A 4 12.03 40.66 5.51
C LYS A 4 11.13 39.45 5.25
N ASN A 5 11.37 38.67 4.18
CA ASN A 5 10.40 37.63 3.76
C ASN A 5 10.89 36.17 3.80
N ARG A 6 12.05 35.86 4.39
CA ARG A 6 12.47 34.45 4.53
C ARG A 6 11.75 33.73 5.68
N MET A 7 11.32 34.43 6.73
CA MET A 7 10.73 33.80 7.92
C MET A 7 9.27 33.36 7.73
N GLY A 8 8.50 34.05 6.86
CA GLY A 8 7.12 33.67 6.53
C GLY A 8 7.01 32.41 5.65
N SER A 9 8.03 32.14 4.82
CA SER A 9 8.10 30.94 3.98
C SER A 9 8.23 29.67 4.82
N TRP A 10 9.03 29.68 5.88
CA TRP A 10 9.15 28.52 6.78
C TRP A 10 7.88 28.26 7.60
N ILE A 11 7.14 29.32 7.96
CA ILE A 11 5.85 29.18 8.67
C ILE A 11 4.77 28.64 7.72
N GLN A 12 4.73 29.09 6.47
CA GLN A 12 3.81 28.55 5.46
C GLN A 12 4.17 27.11 5.06
N THR A 13 5.46 26.77 4.99
CA THR A 13 5.92 25.40 4.70
C THR A 13 5.60 24.45 5.86
N ARG A 14 5.75 24.91 7.11
CA ARG A 14 5.42 24.13 8.31
C ARG A 14 3.90 24.01 8.54
N ALA A 15 3.13 25.03 8.16
CA ALA A 15 1.67 24.95 8.12
C ALA A 15 1.16 23.98 7.04
N LYS A 16 1.85 23.91 5.89
CA LYS A 16 1.54 22.94 4.81
C LYS A 16 1.93 21.51 5.18
N LEU A 17 2.96 21.33 6.01
CA LEU A 17 3.33 20.04 6.62
C LEU A 17 2.33 19.56 7.68
N LEU A 18 1.63 20.48 8.36
CA LEU A 18 0.55 20.15 9.31
C LEU A 18 -0.83 20.05 8.64
N SER A 19 -0.99 20.53 7.40
CA SER A 19 -2.21 20.43 6.60
C SER A 19 -2.13 19.34 5.51
N GLY A 20 -1.15 18.45 5.58
CA GLY A 20 -0.91 17.41 4.58
C GLY A 20 -1.85 16.22 4.78
N SER A 21 -2.76 16.02 3.82
CA SER A 21 -3.64 14.86 3.61
C SER A 21 -4.15 14.19 4.89
N HIS A 22 -5.28 14.67 5.41
CA HIS A 22 -5.93 14.00 6.54
C HIS A 22 -6.57 12.69 6.08
N SER A 23 -5.77 11.62 6.07
CA SER A 23 -6.27 10.27 5.86
C SER A 23 -7.42 9.99 6.83
N LEU A 24 -8.45 9.28 6.36
CA LEU A 24 -9.57 8.86 7.20
C LEU A 24 -9.08 8.18 8.49
N PHE A 25 -8.00 7.41 8.37
CA PHE A 25 -7.29 6.81 9.50
C PHE A 25 -6.85 7.84 10.54
N SER A 26 -6.16 8.91 10.13
CA SER A 26 -5.68 9.93 11.07
C SER A 26 -6.82 10.60 11.84
N LYS A 27 -7.96 10.85 11.18
CA LYS A 27 -9.14 11.45 11.81
C LYS A 27 -9.77 10.50 12.84
N LEU A 28 -9.91 9.23 12.49
CA LEU A 28 -10.46 8.19 13.38
C LEU A 28 -9.55 7.91 14.57
N PHE A 29 -8.23 7.90 14.34
CA PHE A 29 -7.23 7.70 15.38
C PHE A 29 -7.18 8.86 16.37
N ILE A 30 -7.24 10.10 15.88
CA ILE A 30 -7.32 11.30 16.73
C ILE A 30 -8.63 11.30 17.53
N LEU A 31 -9.76 10.96 16.89
CA LEU A 31 -11.04 10.84 17.57
C LEU A 31 -10.99 9.80 18.70
N TYR A 32 -10.36 8.65 18.45
CA TYR A 32 -10.16 7.61 19.46
C TYR A 32 -9.34 8.10 20.65
N ILE A 33 -8.17 8.69 20.38
CA ILE A 33 -7.30 9.24 21.42
C ILE A 33 -8.06 10.27 22.25
N SER A 34 -8.84 11.15 21.61
CA SER A 34 -9.66 12.14 22.30
C SER A 34 -10.68 11.48 23.24
N ILE A 35 -11.37 10.42 22.80
CA ILE A 35 -12.31 9.67 23.64
C ILE A 35 -11.60 9.00 24.82
N VAL A 36 -10.47 8.33 24.58
CA VAL A 36 -9.70 7.67 25.65
C VAL A 36 -9.18 8.66 26.68
N VAL A 37 -8.66 9.82 26.23
CA VAL A 37 -8.20 10.89 27.12
C VAL A 37 -9.36 11.44 27.94
N ALA A 38 -10.53 11.67 27.34
CA ALA A 38 -11.71 12.12 28.07
C ALA A 38 -12.16 11.11 29.14
N ILE A 39 -12.12 9.81 28.83
CA ILE A 39 -12.43 8.73 29.78
C ILE A 39 -11.41 8.71 30.93
N LEU A 40 -10.11 8.86 30.63
CA LEU A 40 -9.06 8.91 31.65
C LEU A 40 -9.19 10.11 32.58
N ILE A 41 -9.52 11.29 32.04
CA ILE A 41 -9.78 12.50 32.85
C ILE A 41 -11.00 12.28 33.75
N MET A 42 -12.11 11.79 33.20
CA MET A 42 -13.32 11.49 33.97
C MET A 42 -13.05 10.47 35.08
N MET A 43 -12.24 9.43 34.79
CA MET A 43 -11.81 8.45 35.78
C MET A 43 -10.96 9.09 36.88
N PHE A 44 -9.98 9.92 36.52
CA PHE A 44 -9.12 10.61 37.48
C PHE A 44 -9.94 11.51 38.41
N THR A 45 -10.91 12.27 37.87
CA THR A 45 -11.82 13.09 38.68
C THR A 45 -12.70 12.25 39.61
N ALA A 46 -13.27 11.14 39.12
CA ALA A 46 -14.08 10.24 39.94
C ALA A 46 -13.26 9.62 41.08
N PHE A 47 -12.04 9.17 40.78
CA PHE A 47 -11.12 8.63 41.78
C PHE A 47 -10.75 9.69 42.83
N TYR A 48 -10.37 10.89 42.40
CA TYR A 48 -10.00 11.98 43.30
C TYR A 48 -11.14 12.33 44.26
N ASN A 49 -12.37 12.42 43.75
CA ASN A 49 -13.56 12.71 44.58
C ASN A 49 -13.84 11.61 45.62
N ILE A 50 -13.72 10.33 45.24
CA ILE A 50 -13.88 9.20 46.16
C ILE A 50 -12.78 9.22 47.22
N PHE A 51 -11.55 9.50 46.82
CA PHE A 51 -10.39 9.54 47.71
C PHE A 51 -10.48 10.70 48.71
N GLU A 52 -10.83 11.91 48.27
CA GLU A 52 -11.05 13.07 49.14
C GLU A 52 -12.18 12.83 50.13
N SER A 53 -13.34 12.35 49.67
CA SER A 53 -14.47 12.04 50.56
C SER A 53 -14.10 11.02 51.64
N TYR A 54 -13.28 10.03 51.30
CA TYR A 54 -12.77 9.06 52.26
C TYR A 54 -11.78 9.71 53.23
N PHE A 55 -10.80 10.45 52.73
CA PHE A 55 -9.76 11.04 53.58
C PHE A 55 -10.35 12.03 54.59
N ILE A 56 -11.33 12.84 54.19
CA ILE A 56 -11.99 13.82 55.07
C ILE A 56 -12.85 13.13 56.14
N GLN A 57 -13.56 12.06 55.80
CA GLN A 57 -14.48 11.38 56.73
C GLN A 57 -13.75 10.60 57.83
N TYR A 58 -12.56 10.03 57.56
CA TYR A 58 -11.85 9.19 58.53
C TYR A 58 -10.71 9.89 59.28
N THR A 59 -10.40 11.15 58.96
CA THR A 59 -9.40 11.93 59.70
C THR A 59 -9.98 12.79 60.82
N GLN A 60 -11.30 12.85 60.97
CA GLN A 60 -11.96 13.87 61.81
C GLN A 60 -12.27 13.53 63.28
N GLU A 61 -11.98 12.34 63.81
CA GLU A 61 -12.11 12.10 65.27
C GLU A 61 -10.77 11.85 65.95
N ILE A 62 -10.10 12.94 66.35
CA ILE A 62 -9.15 12.92 67.46
C ILE A 62 -9.94 13.26 68.73
N LEU A 63 -10.33 12.24 69.52
CA LEU A 63 -10.80 12.49 70.88
C LEU A 63 -9.58 12.80 71.76
N ILE A 64 -9.44 14.05 72.18
CA ILE A 64 -8.50 14.43 73.23
C ILE A 64 -9.18 14.13 74.58
N SER A 65 -8.92 12.95 75.12
CA SER A 65 -9.11 12.68 76.55
C SER A 65 -7.77 12.86 77.26
N LYS A 66 -7.77 13.61 78.37
CA LYS A 66 -6.59 14.00 79.16
C LYS A 66 -5.52 12.89 79.19
N ASP A 67 -4.39 13.16 78.54
CA ASP A 67 -3.14 12.38 78.47
C ASP A 67 -3.03 11.11 77.61
N LYS A 68 -3.98 10.78 76.72
CA LYS A 68 -3.71 9.80 75.64
C LYS A 68 -4.37 10.21 74.33
N ILE A 69 -3.55 10.48 73.31
CA ILE A 69 -4.02 10.54 71.92
C ILE A 69 -4.34 9.09 71.52
N VAL A 70 -5.61 8.70 71.58
CA VAL A 70 -6.06 7.43 71.03
C VAL A 70 -6.84 7.73 69.77
N ALA A 71 -6.13 7.72 68.63
CA ALA A 71 -6.77 7.75 67.33
C ALA A 71 -7.41 6.38 67.08
N PHE A 72 -8.74 6.28 67.22
CA PHE A 72 -9.46 5.10 66.79
C PHE A 72 -9.74 5.20 65.30
N ILE A 73 -8.86 4.64 64.47
CA ILE A 73 -9.22 4.32 63.08
C ILE A 73 -10.12 3.08 63.14
N ARG A 74 -11.38 3.28 63.51
CA ARG A 74 -12.38 2.24 63.32
C ARG A 74 -12.87 2.39 61.88
N THR A 75 -12.33 1.59 60.98
CA THR A 75 -12.97 1.35 59.69
C THR A 75 -13.96 0.20 59.86
N PRO A 76 -15.27 0.44 59.87
CA PRO A 76 -16.26 -0.60 59.73
C PRO A 76 -15.93 -1.50 58.53
N LEU A 77 -15.74 -2.80 58.78
CA LEU A 77 -15.63 -3.83 57.74
C LEU A 77 -16.68 -3.68 56.60
N PRO A 78 -17.94 -3.32 56.88
CA PRO A 78 -18.95 -3.09 55.85
C PRO A 78 -18.60 -1.98 54.85
N GLN A 79 -17.93 -0.92 55.29
CA GLN A 79 -17.58 0.23 54.42
C GLN A 79 -16.47 -0.14 53.44
N ILE A 80 -15.51 -0.99 53.84
CA ILE A 80 -14.48 -1.52 52.93
C ILE A 80 -15.12 -2.35 51.81
N LEU A 81 -16.13 -3.17 52.15
CA LEU A 81 -16.85 -3.97 51.15
C LEU A 81 -17.66 -3.12 50.17
N GLU A 82 -18.26 -2.02 50.63
CA GLU A 82 -18.94 -1.06 49.75
C GLU A 82 -17.97 -0.35 48.79
N ILE A 83 -16.77 0.00 49.26
CA ILE A 83 -15.71 0.56 48.42
C ILE A 83 -15.29 -0.44 47.35
N LEU A 84 -15.04 -1.71 47.72
CA LEU A 84 -14.69 -2.76 46.76
C LEU A 84 -15.80 -2.97 45.72
N LYS A 85 -17.08 -2.89 46.12
CA LYS A 85 -18.23 -2.99 45.21
C LYS A 85 -18.32 -1.79 44.26
N SER A 86 -18.07 -0.57 44.75
CA SER A 86 -18.06 0.65 43.94
C SER A 86 -16.91 0.64 42.93
N ILE A 87 -15.70 0.27 43.37
CA ILE A 87 -14.52 0.11 42.49
C ILE A 87 -14.82 -0.92 41.40
N ARG A 88 -15.40 -2.08 41.75
CA ARG A 88 -15.78 -3.11 40.77
C ARG A 88 -16.80 -2.58 39.75
N THR A 89 -17.83 -1.87 40.21
CA THR A 89 -18.90 -1.36 39.34
C THR A 89 -18.37 -0.29 38.37
N VAL A 90 -17.56 0.64 38.85
CA VAL A 90 -16.88 1.64 38.02
C VAL A 90 -15.91 0.96 37.04
N GLY A 91 -15.14 -0.04 37.48
CA GLY A 91 -14.24 -0.80 36.62
C GLY A 91 -14.95 -1.51 35.46
N ILE A 92 -16.10 -2.14 35.73
CA ILE A 92 -16.92 -2.78 34.69
C ILE A 92 -17.47 -1.74 33.71
N MET A 93 -17.96 -0.60 34.19
CA MET A 93 -18.44 0.48 33.33
C MET A 93 -17.34 1.00 32.39
N LEU A 94 -16.10 1.12 32.87
CA LEU A 94 -14.96 1.55 32.05
C LEU A 94 -14.61 0.53 30.95
N LEU A 95 -14.64 -0.77 31.27
CA LEU A 95 -14.41 -1.82 30.27
C LEU A 95 -15.48 -1.77 29.18
N ILE A 96 -16.74 -1.59 29.55
CA ILE A 96 -17.85 -1.52 28.59
C ILE A 96 -17.72 -0.27 27.72
N VAL A 97 -17.49 0.89 28.34
CA VAL A 97 -17.38 2.18 27.63
C VAL A 97 -16.17 2.23 26.70
N SER A 98 -15.06 1.55 27.02
CA SER A 98 -13.89 1.47 26.14
C SER A 98 -14.04 0.42 25.03
N PHE A 99 -14.76 -0.68 25.27
CA PHE A 99 -14.92 -1.77 24.31
C PHE A 99 -15.62 -1.33 23.02
N PHE A 100 -16.75 -0.61 23.13
CA PHE A 100 -17.54 -0.18 21.97
C PHE A 100 -16.78 0.70 20.96
N PRO A 101 -16.12 1.81 21.35
CA PRO A 101 -15.39 2.64 20.40
C PRO A 101 -14.23 1.89 19.74
N ILE A 102 -13.52 1.04 20.50
CA ILE A 102 -12.44 0.20 19.95
C ILE A 102 -13.00 -0.73 18.86
N SER A 103 -14.09 -1.43 19.14
CA SER A 103 -14.72 -2.34 18.18
C SER A 103 -15.19 -1.60 16.91
N ILE A 104 -15.74 -0.38 17.06
CA ILE A 104 -16.17 0.44 15.93
C ILE A 104 -14.97 0.84 15.05
N ILE A 105 -13.86 1.25 15.66
CA ILE A 105 -12.66 1.66 14.93
C ILE A 105 -12.04 0.48 14.19
N ILE A 106 -11.92 -0.68 14.85
CA ILE A 106 -11.38 -1.89 14.22
C ILE A 106 -12.23 -2.27 13.00
N TYR A 107 -13.55 -2.20 13.12
CA TYR A 107 -14.46 -2.44 12.01
C TYR A 107 -14.24 -1.45 10.85
N ILE A 108 -14.07 -0.16 11.14
CA ILE A 108 -13.81 0.86 10.11
C ILE A 108 -12.45 0.62 9.43
N ILE A 109 -11.38 0.34 10.20
CA ILE A 109 -10.04 0.05 9.65
C ILE A 109 -10.10 -1.17 8.74
N SER A 110 -10.77 -2.24 9.17
CA SER A 110 -10.94 -3.44 8.36
C SER A 110 -11.59 -3.11 7.02
N LYS A 111 -12.68 -2.33 7.03
CA LYS A 111 -13.43 -1.99 5.81
C LYS A 111 -12.76 -0.96 4.90
N GLN A 112 -12.10 0.05 5.47
CA GLN A 112 -11.53 1.16 4.68
C GLN A 112 -10.06 0.96 4.30
N ILE A 113 -9.34 0.06 4.98
CA ILE A 113 -7.90 -0.12 4.78
C ILE A 113 -7.58 -1.58 4.51
N THR A 114 -7.92 -2.49 5.42
CA THR A 114 -7.48 -3.89 5.33
C THR A 114 -8.04 -4.59 4.09
N ASN A 115 -9.37 -4.53 3.87
CA ASN A 115 -10.00 -5.19 2.73
C ASN A 115 -9.51 -4.63 1.38
N PRO A 116 -9.44 -3.29 1.18
CA PRO A 116 -8.80 -2.71 0.00
C PRO A 116 -7.36 -3.20 -0.26
N LEU A 117 -6.52 -3.25 0.77
CA LEU A 117 -5.12 -3.71 0.61
C LEU A 117 -5.04 -5.20 0.27
N GLU A 118 -5.94 -6.01 0.79
CA GLU A 118 -6.04 -7.43 0.44
C GLU A 118 -6.44 -7.61 -1.03
N GLU A 119 -7.42 -6.84 -1.51
CA GLU A 119 -7.82 -6.81 -2.92
C GLU A 119 -6.67 -6.37 -3.83
N MET A 120 -5.96 -5.30 -3.47
CA MET A 120 -4.78 -4.84 -4.22
C MET A 120 -3.70 -5.93 -4.30
N ASN A 121 -3.43 -6.62 -3.19
CA ASN A 121 -2.46 -7.72 -3.15
C ASN A 121 -2.92 -8.90 -4.04
N TYR A 122 -4.21 -9.21 -4.03
CA TYR A 122 -4.78 -10.23 -4.91
C TYR A 122 -4.61 -9.87 -6.39
N VAL A 123 -4.98 -8.65 -6.79
CA VAL A 123 -4.81 -8.17 -8.17
C VAL A 123 -3.34 -8.12 -8.57
N ALA A 124 -2.44 -7.69 -7.68
CA ALA A 124 -1.00 -7.70 -7.92
C ALA A 124 -0.46 -9.10 -8.21
N LYS A 125 -0.90 -10.12 -7.47
CA LYS A 125 -0.53 -11.52 -7.76
C LYS A 125 -1.07 -12.00 -9.10
N LYS A 126 -2.27 -11.56 -9.49
CA LYS A 126 -2.86 -11.88 -10.78
C LYS A 126 -2.06 -11.28 -11.95
N ILE A 127 -1.70 -10.00 -11.85
CA ILE A 127 -0.83 -9.32 -12.82
C ILE A 127 0.55 -9.99 -12.88
N ALA A 128 1.13 -10.35 -11.73
CA ALA A 128 2.41 -11.05 -11.67
C ALA A 128 2.38 -12.44 -12.35
N ASN A 129 1.20 -13.07 -12.43
CA ASN A 129 0.97 -14.32 -13.15
C ASN A 129 0.61 -14.10 -14.64
N GLY A 130 0.66 -12.87 -15.15
CA GLY A 130 0.42 -12.54 -16.55
C GLY A 130 -1.04 -12.17 -16.90
N GLU A 131 -1.93 -12.08 -15.92
CA GLU A 131 -3.30 -11.58 -16.11
C GLU A 131 -3.31 -10.03 -16.10
N PHE A 132 -2.80 -9.42 -17.17
CA PHE A 132 -2.64 -7.96 -17.29
C PHE A 132 -3.96 -7.20 -17.54
N ASP A 133 -5.09 -7.89 -17.70
CA ASP A 133 -6.43 -7.30 -17.85
C ASP A 133 -7.06 -6.89 -16.51
N LYS A 134 -6.56 -7.41 -15.39
CA LYS A 134 -7.14 -7.17 -14.06
C LYS A 134 -6.91 -5.74 -13.57
N ARG A 135 -7.93 -5.16 -12.96
CA ARG A 135 -7.92 -3.80 -12.39
C ARG A 135 -8.51 -3.84 -10.98
N ILE A 136 -8.11 -2.87 -10.17
CA ILE A 136 -8.65 -2.65 -8.83
C ILE A 136 -9.90 -1.77 -8.94
N GLU A 137 -11.01 -2.19 -8.36
CA GLU A 137 -12.30 -1.50 -8.42
C GLU A 137 -12.64 -0.82 -7.07
N ILE A 138 -11.75 0.08 -6.63
CA ILE A 138 -11.96 0.81 -5.37
C ILE A 138 -12.46 2.23 -5.68
N ASN A 139 -13.70 2.50 -5.28
CA ASN A 139 -14.28 3.83 -5.33
C ASN A 139 -14.05 4.57 -4.01
N SER A 140 -12.80 4.96 -3.77
CA SER A 140 -12.40 5.79 -2.63
C SER A 140 -11.76 7.08 -3.10
N GLN A 141 -11.94 8.17 -2.36
CA GLN A 141 -11.34 9.49 -2.65
C GLN A 141 -10.17 9.84 -1.72
N ASP A 142 -9.75 8.88 -0.89
CA ASP A 142 -8.63 9.02 0.03
C ASP A 142 -7.31 8.49 -0.58
N GLU A 143 -6.29 8.30 0.25
CA GLU A 143 -4.99 7.78 -0.15
C GLU A 143 -5.08 6.37 -0.74
N ILE A 144 -6.03 5.55 -0.28
CA ILE A 144 -6.25 4.20 -0.82
C ILE A 144 -6.78 4.29 -2.25
N GLY A 145 -7.69 5.23 -2.52
CA GLY A 145 -8.17 5.51 -3.88
C GLY A 145 -7.09 6.03 -4.82
N GLN A 146 -6.22 6.92 -4.34
CA GLN A 146 -5.08 7.42 -5.13
C GLN A 146 -4.07 6.30 -5.43
N LEU A 147 -3.81 5.42 -4.47
CA LEU A 147 -2.96 4.25 -4.66
C LEU A 147 -3.59 3.28 -5.66
N ALA A 148 -4.89 3.00 -5.57
CA ALA A 148 -5.62 2.18 -6.53
C ALA A 148 -5.50 2.75 -7.96
N SER A 149 -5.64 4.07 -8.10
CA SER A 149 -5.51 4.75 -9.39
C SER A 149 -4.10 4.65 -9.97
N SER A 150 -3.08 4.86 -9.14
CA SER A 150 -1.66 4.74 -9.52
C SER A 150 -1.31 3.30 -9.91
N PHE A 151 -1.86 2.33 -9.18
CA PHE A 151 -1.70 0.91 -9.49
C PHE A 151 -2.38 0.54 -10.81
N ASN A 152 -3.62 0.98 -11.04
CA ASN A 152 -4.32 0.74 -12.30
C ASN A 152 -3.59 1.37 -13.51
N TYR A 153 -2.97 2.53 -13.32
CA TYR A 153 -2.10 3.13 -14.33
C TYR A 153 -0.90 2.23 -14.65
N MET A 154 -0.18 1.75 -13.62
CA MET A 154 0.93 0.80 -13.79
C MET A 154 0.46 -0.48 -14.52
N ALA A 155 -0.68 -1.05 -14.12
CA ALA A 155 -1.25 -2.22 -14.76
C ALA A 155 -1.56 -1.97 -16.25
N SER A 156 -2.09 -0.79 -16.58
CA SER A 156 -2.34 -0.41 -17.97
C SER A 156 -1.06 -0.25 -18.79
N GLU A 157 0.01 0.28 -18.22
CA GLU A 157 1.29 0.41 -18.92
C GLU A 157 1.93 -0.96 -19.16
N LEU A 158 1.83 -1.88 -18.18
CA LEU A 158 2.28 -3.27 -18.35
C LEU A 158 1.51 -3.99 -19.46
N ASP A 159 0.19 -3.79 -19.53
CA ASP A 159 -0.67 -4.38 -20.54
C ASP A 159 -0.27 -3.91 -21.96
N LYS A 160 -0.02 -2.60 -22.14
CA LYS A 160 0.49 -2.04 -23.40
C LYS A 160 1.85 -2.59 -23.79
N ILE A 161 2.75 -2.78 -22.83
CA ILE A 161 4.08 -3.37 -23.08
C ILE A 161 3.91 -4.81 -23.56
N GLU A 162 3.05 -5.60 -22.91
CA GLU A 162 2.81 -6.99 -23.30
C GLU A 162 2.11 -7.09 -24.67
N GLU A 163 1.16 -6.20 -24.98
CA GLU A 163 0.54 -6.11 -26.31
C GLU A 163 1.58 -5.78 -27.39
N SER A 164 2.44 -4.80 -27.14
CA SER A 164 3.53 -4.41 -28.04
C SER A 164 4.51 -5.56 -28.27
N ARG A 165 4.85 -6.30 -27.21
CA ARG A 165 5.70 -7.49 -27.29
C ARG A 165 5.06 -8.59 -28.14
N LYS A 166 3.77 -8.87 -27.95
CA LYS A 166 3.02 -9.86 -28.75
C LYS A 166 2.98 -9.45 -30.22
N ALA A 167 2.67 -8.18 -30.51
CA ALA A 167 2.66 -7.65 -31.86
C ALA A 167 4.04 -7.75 -32.53
N PHE A 168 5.11 -7.41 -31.80
CA PHE A 168 6.48 -7.54 -32.28
C PHE A 168 6.81 -9.00 -32.66
N ILE A 169 6.51 -9.96 -31.78
CA ILE A 169 6.76 -11.39 -32.05
C ILE A 169 5.97 -11.86 -33.27
N ALA A 170 4.71 -11.46 -33.40
CA ALA A 170 3.87 -11.82 -34.54
C ALA A 170 4.44 -11.28 -35.86
N ASN A 171 4.86 -10.01 -35.87
CA ASN A 171 5.44 -9.36 -37.05
C ASN A 171 6.76 -10.00 -37.46
N VAL A 172 7.68 -10.22 -36.51
CA VAL A 172 8.95 -10.92 -36.78
C VAL A 172 8.69 -12.32 -37.34
N SER A 173 7.75 -13.07 -36.75
CA SER A 173 7.42 -14.41 -37.21
C SER A 173 6.85 -14.43 -38.64
N HIS A 174 6.04 -13.43 -38.99
CA HIS A 174 5.51 -13.26 -40.33
C HIS A 174 6.62 -12.97 -41.34
N ASP A 175 7.51 -12.03 -41.01
CA ASP A 175 8.58 -11.58 -41.89
C ASP A 175 9.66 -12.65 -42.11
N LEU A 176 9.89 -13.53 -41.15
CA LEU A 176 10.76 -14.70 -41.29
C LEU A 176 10.13 -15.84 -42.08
N ARG A 177 8.80 -15.98 -42.07
CA ARG A 177 8.10 -17.06 -42.79
C ARG A 177 8.24 -16.94 -44.30
N SER A 178 8.17 -15.72 -44.84
CA SER A 178 8.25 -15.46 -46.29
C SER A 178 9.58 -15.91 -46.94
N PRO A 179 10.77 -15.48 -46.45
CA PRO A 179 12.05 -15.93 -46.99
C PRO A 179 12.25 -17.43 -46.77
N LEU A 180 11.85 -17.97 -45.62
CA LEU A 180 11.95 -19.40 -45.33
C LEU A 180 11.12 -20.25 -46.31
N THR A 181 9.89 -19.83 -46.60
CA THR A 181 9.01 -20.50 -47.57
C THR A 181 9.62 -20.45 -48.97
N SER A 182 10.21 -19.33 -49.35
CA SER A 182 10.88 -19.16 -50.66
C SER A 182 12.10 -20.06 -50.77
N ILE A 183 12.96 -20.09 -49.75
CA ILE A 183 14.12 -20.99 -49.67
C ILE A 183 13.68 -22.45 -49.81
N GLN A 184 12.69 -22.86 -49.02
CA GLN A 184 12.17 -24.22 -49.04
C GLN A 184 11.57 -24.58 -50.41
N GLY A 185 10.78 -23.68 -51.01
CA GLY A 185 10.18 -23.88 -52.32
C GLY A 185 11.22 -24.06 -53.43
N PHE A 186 12.26 -23.24 -53.45
CA PHE A 186 13.34 -23.38 -54.44
C PHE A 186 14.19 -24.63 -54.22
N ILE A 187 14.48 -24.99 -52.97
CA ILE A 187 15.20 -26.25 -52.67
C ILE A 187 14.38 -27.46 -53.14
N ILE A 188 13.09 -27.51 -52.83
CA ILE A 188 12.20 -28.60 -53.27
C ILE A 188 12.17 -28.69 -54.79
N ALA A 189 11.96 -27.55 -55.48
CA ALA A 189 11.89 -27.51 -56.93
C ALA A 189 13.20 -27.87 -57.63
N ILE A 190 14.36 -27.71 -56.96
CA ILE A 190 15.64 -28.21 -57.44
C ILE A 190 15.74 -29.73 -57.23
N LEU A 191 15.32 -30.22 -56.05
CA LEU A 191 15.43 -31.64 -55.67
C LEU A 191 14.48 -32.55 -56.46
N ASP A 192 13.29 -32.08 -56.81
CA ASP A 192 12.29 -32.85 -57.57
C ASP A 192 12.46 -32.74 -59.10
N GLY A 193 13.44 -31.97 -59.56
CA GLY A 193 13.75 -31.77 -60.97
C GLY A 193 12.84 -30.78 -61.71
N THR A 194 11.93 -30.09 -61.01
CA THR A 194 11.09 -29.02 -61.60
C THR A 194 11.94 -27.89 -62.17
N ILE A 195 13.08 -27.57 -61.52
CA ILE A 195 14.07 -26.62 -61.99
C ILE A 195 15.20 -27.36 -62.74
N PRO A 196 15.42 -27.07 -64.04
CA PRO A 196 16.41 -27.77 -64.85
C PRO A 196 17.85 -27.35 -64.48
N PRO A 197 18.86 -28.21 -64.71
CA PRO A 197 20.26 -27.99 -64.28
C PRO A 197 20.84 -26.64 -64.67
N GLU A 198 20.50 -26.12 -65.85
CA GLU A 198 21.04 -24.86 -66.37
C GLU A 198 20.54 -23.64 -65.59
N LYS A 199 19.43 -23.77 -64.84
CA LYS A 199 18.85 -22.68 -64.03
C LYS A 199 19.15 -22.82 -62.54
N GLN A 200 19.70 -23.95 -62.08
CA GLN A 200 19.91 -24.22 -60.66
C GLN A 200 20.78 -23.17 -59.99
N GLU A 201 21.85 -22.72 -60.65
CA GLU A 201 22.74 -21.67 -60.14
C GLU A 201 21.99 -20.38 -59.81
N ARG A 202 21.05 -19.96 -60.68
CA ARG A 202 20.23 -18.77 -60.44
C ARG A 202 19.37 -18.92 -59.19
N TYR A 203 18.70 -20.05 -59.00
CA TYR A 203 17.82 -20.27 -57.85
C TYR A 203 18.60 -20.49 -56.55
N LEU A 204 19.75 -21.15 -56.60
CA LEU A 204 20.67 -21.25 -55.45
C LEU A 204 21.18 -19.88 -55.00
N ASN A 205 21.45 -18.95 -55.93
CA ASN A 205 21.79 -17.57 -55.59
C ASN A 205 20.61 -16.83 -54.91
N ILE A 206 19.36 -17.10 -55.31
CA ILE A 206 18.19 -16.54 -54.63
C ILE A 206 18.10 -17.10 -53.20
N VAL A 207 18.25 -18.41 -53.02
CA VAL A 207 18.29 -19.06 -51.70
C VAL A 207 19.37 -18.45 -50.80
N LEU A 208 20.58 -18.24 -51.34
CA LEU A 208 21.68 -17.62 -50.63
C LEU A 208 21.34 -16.19 -50.21
N SER A 209 20.73 -15.41 -51.10
CA SER A 209 20.34 -14.02 -50.81
C SER A 209 19.27 -13.91 -49.72
N GLU A 210 18.27 -14.79 -49.72
CA GLU A 210 17.24 -14.82 -48.66
C GLU A 210 17.83 -15.25 -47.31
N SER A 211 18.76 -16.20 -47.31
CA SER A 211 19.50 -16.60 -46.11
C SER A 211 20.31 -15.44 -45.53
N GLN A 212 21.02 -14.70 -46.37
CA GLN A 212 21.76 -13.49 -45.95
C GLN A 212 20.83 -12.40 -45.40
N ARG A 213 19.66 -12.21 -46.03
CA ARG A 213 18.64 -11.26 -45.56
C ARG A 213 18.11 -11.64 -44.17
N MET A 214 17.82 -12.91 -43.92
CA MET A 214 17.41 -13.41 -42.60
C MET A 214 18.50 -13.21 -41.54
N ILE A 215 19.77 -13.44 -41.87
CA ILE A 215 20.90 -13.18 -40.97
C ILE A 215 20.96 -11.71 -40.59
N LYS A 216 20.85 -10.80 -41.58
CA LYS A 216 20.83 -9.36 -41.33
C LYS A 216 19.68 -8.97 -40.39
N MET A 217 18.45 -9.40 -40.69
CA MET A 217 17.28 -9.11 -39.86
C MET A 217 17.44 -9.62 -38.42
N THR A 218 18.03 -10.79 -38.24
CA THR A 218 18.31 -11.36 -36.90
C THR A 218 19.33 -10.53 -36.14
N ASN A 219 20.39 -10.05 -36.81
CA ASN A 219 21.39 -9.18 -36.22
C ASN A 219 20.79 -7.82 -35.82
N ASP A 220 19.94 -7.23 -36.67
CA ASP A 220 19.25 -5.97 -36.39
C ASP A 220 18.39 -6.09 -35.10
N ILE A 221 17.68 -7.21 -34.92
CA ILE A 221 16.92 -7.50 -33.68
C ILE A 221 17.84 -7.60 -32.46
N LEU A 222 19.00 -8.27 -32.60
CA LEU A 222 19.96 -8.43 -31.51
C LEU A 222 20.60 -7.10 -31.10
N GLU A 223 20.87 -6.22 -32.07
CA GLU A 223 21.41 -4.88 -31.84
C GLU A 223 20.43 -3.99 -31.08
N LEU A 224 19.15 -3.98 -31.48
CA LEU A 224 18.09 -3.25 -30.77
C LEU A 224 17.99 -3.66 -29.30
N ASN A 225 18.00 -4.96 -28.99
CA ASN A 225 17.95 -5.45 -27.61
C ASN A 225 19.16 -5.00 -26.76
N LYS A 226 20.36 -4.89 -27.36
CA LYS A 226 21.56 -4.41 -26.67
C LYS A 226 21.48 -2.91 -26.35
N LEU A 227 20.95 -2.12 -27.28
CA LEU A 227 20.80 -0.66 -27.11
C LEU A 227 19.77 -0.32 -26.02
N GLU A 228 18.64 -1.04 -25.96
CA GLU A 228 17.64 -0.89 -24.89
C GLU A 228 18.21 -1.24 -23.50
N GLY A 229 19.06 -2.26 -23.42
CA GLY A 229 19.73 -2.64 -22.19
C GLY A 229 20.72 -1.58 -21.67
N ALA A 230 21.45 -0.92 -22.58
CA ALA A 230 22.41 0.12 -22.24
C ALA A 230 21.74 1.43 -21.79
N THR A 231 20.71 1.89 -22.50
CA THR A 231 19.97 3.12 -22.12
C THR A 231 19.29 3.02 -20.75
N ARG A 232 18.92 1.81 -20.32
CA ARG A 232 18.33 1.58 -18.98
C ARG A 232 19.35 1.65 -17.84
N CYS A 233 20.63 1.43 -18.10
CA CYS A 233 21.70 1.60 -17.12
C CYS A 233 22.08 3.08 -16.91
N ASP A 234 22.08 3.88 -17.98
CA ASP A 234 22.45 5.29 -17.90
C ASP A 234 21.40 6.11 -17.12
N MET A 235 20.10 5.83 -17.32
CA MET A 235 19.02 6.50 -16.58
C MET A 235 19.05 6.24 -15.06
N LYS A 236 19.57 5.08 -14.63
CA LYS A 236 19.66 4.73 -13.20
C LYS A 236 20.84 5.41 -12.48
N SER A 237 21.74 6.04 -13.22
CA SER A 237 22.89 6.79 -12.67
C SER A 237 22.61 8.29 -12.47
N ILE A 238 21.46 8.77 -12.95
CA ILE A 238 21.06 10.19 -12.90
C ILE A 238 19.93 10.45 -11.87
N ALA A 239 19.38 9.40 -11.24
CA ALA A 239 18.41 9.48 -10.15
C ALA A 239 19.03 9.04 -8.81
#